data_AF-A0A7W4F094-F1
#
_entry.id   AF-A0A7W4F094-F1
#
_cell.length_a   1.000
_cell.length_b   1.000
_cell.length_c   1.000
_cell.angle_alpha   90.00
_cell.angle_beta   90.00
_cell.angle_gamma   90.00
#
_symmetry.space_group_name_H-M   'P 1'
#
loop_
_entity.id
_entity.type
_entity.pdbx_description
1 polymer ?
#
loop_
_entity_poly.entity_id
_entity_poly.type
_entity_poly.pdbx_seq_one_letter_code
_entity_poly.pdbx_strand_id
1 'polypeptide(L)'
;AVDIGIYFGEVFIKNHEGLKWEQYFSRSKYDMDIGHMVIKGFGKTRLNSIWKLYIIANCLADKTDTGEIVYELYTILENRLDEKYK
;
A
#
# COMPACT_ATOMS: atom_id res chain seq x y z
N ALA A 1 -10.29 0.34 -5.36
CA ALA A 1 -9.16 0.80 -4.50
C ALA A 1 -8.82 -0.21 -3.40
N VAL A 2 -9.81 -0.78 -2.69
CA VAL A 2 -9.57 -1.74 -1.60
C VAL A 2 -8.81 -2.98 -2.06
N ASP A 3 -9.31 -3.70 -3.07
CA ASP A 3 -8.69 -4.97 -3.50
C ASP A 3 -7.25 -4.79 -4.00
N ILE A 4 -7.02 -3.75 -4.80
CA ILE A 4 -5.65 -3.43 -5.28
C ILE A 4 -4.73 -2.99 -4.14
N GLY A 5 -5.24 -2.30 -3.12
CA GLY A 5 -4.47 -1.94 -1.92
C GLY A 5 -4.10 -3.13 -1.05
N ILE A 6 -5.01 -4.11 -0.93
CA ILE A 6 -4.74 -5.38 -0.26
C ILE A 6 -3.70 -6.17 -1.05
N TYR A 7 -3.88 -6.33 -2.36
CA TYR A 7 -2.96 -7.07 -3.21
C TYR A 7 -1.55 -6.45 -3.21
N PHE A 8 -1.46 -5.13 -3.35
CA PHE A 8 -0.19 -4.41 -3.23
C PHE A 8 0.48 -4.70 -1.88
N GLY A 9 -0.29 -4.64 -0.79
CA GLY A 9 0.21 -4.94 0.54
C GLY A 9 0.70 -6.38 0.73
N GLU A 10 -0.03 -7.35 0.17
CA GLU A 10 0.36 -8.77 0.15
C GLU A 10 1.67 -9.01 -0.60
N VAL A 11 1.83 -8.42 -1.78
CA VAL A 11 3.08 -8.50 -2.54
C VAL A 11 4.22 -7.89 -1.74
N PHE A 12 3.99 -6.75 -1.09
CA PHE A 12 5.02 -6.08 -0.30
C PHE A 12 5.47 -6.94 0.90
N ILE A 13 4.53 -7.53 1.64
CA ILE A 13 4.85 -8.43 2.77
C ILE A 13 5.66 -9.66 2.31
N LYS A 14 5.28 -10.27 1.18
CA LYS A 14 5.96 -11.47 0.66
C LYS A 14 7.40 -11.23 0.23
N ASN A 15 7.78 -9.98 -0.05
CA ASN A 15 9.12 -9.61 -0.52
C ASN A 15 10.02 -9.04 0.57
N HIS A 16 9.49 -8.77 1.76
CA HIS A 16 10.23 -8.11 2.83
C HIS A 16 9.98 -8.81 4.17
N GLU A 17 10.99 -9.52 4.66
CA GLU A 17 10.92 -10.21 5.95
C GLU A 17 10.62 -9.24 7.10
N GLY A 18 9.79 -9.70 8.04
CA GLY A 18 9.39 -8.91 9.21
C GLY A 18 8.21 -7.97 8.98
N LEU A 19 7.75 -7.81 7.73
CA LEU A 19 6.49 -7.12 7.46
C LEU A 19 5.29 -8.02 7.77
N LYS A 20 4.24 -7.42 8.32
CA LYS A 20 2.98 -8.12 8.59
C LYS A 20 1.80 -7.18 8.65
N TRP A 21 0.64 -7.74 8.33
CA TRP A 21 -0.64 -7.11 8.58
C TRP A 21 -0.96 -7.04 10.06
N GLU A 22 -1.39 -5.87 10.52
CA GLU A 22 -1.94 -5.66 11.85
C GLU A 22 -3.14 -4.72 11.78
N GLN A 23 -4.04 -4.84 12.75
CA GLN A 23 -5.17 -3.93 12.95
C GLN A 23 -5.04 -3.26 14.31
N TYR A 24 -5.33 -1.96 14.37
CA TYR A 24 -5.26 -1.20 15.61
C TYR A 24 -6.59 -0.52 15.89
N PHE A 25 -7.01 -0.60 17.15
CA PHE A 25 -8.15 0.15 17.66
C PHE A 25 -7.61 1.22 18.60
N SER A 26 -7.57 2.45 18.09
CA SER A 26 -7.19 3.62 18.87
C SER A 26 -8.42 4.23 19.57
N ARG A 27 -8.21 4.92 20.69
CA ARG A 27 -9.25 5.79 21.28
C ARG A 27 -9.15 7.24 20.79
N SER A 28 -8.10 7.55 20.02
CA SER A 28 -7.90 8.88 19.46
C SER A 28 -8.73 9.08 18.21
N LYS A 29 -9.51 10.17 18.17
CA LYS A 29 -10.23 10.60 16.96
C LYS A 29 -9.32 11.10 15.82
N TYR A 30 -8.03 11.29 16.11
CA TYR A 30 -7.03 11.74 15.14
C TYR A 30 -6.24 10.59 14.52
N ASP A 31 -6.48 9.35 14.95
CA ASP A 31 -5.87 8.18 14.32
C ASP A 31 -6.64 7.84 13.04
N MET A 32 -6.05 8.21 11.91
CA MET A 32 -6.66 8.01 10.59
C MET A 32 -6.66 6.53 10.15
N ASP A 33 -5.90 5.67 10.84
CA ASP A 33 -5.84 4.23 10.59
C ASP A 33 -6.73 3.41 11.54
N ILE A 34 -7.56 4.06 12.35
CA ILE A 34 -8.41 3.40 13.35
C ILE A 34 -9.32 2.34 12.71
N GLY A 35 -9.17 1.09 13.15
CA GLY A 35 -9.96 -0.04 12.62
C GLY A 35 -9.56 -0.50 11.22
N HIS A 36 -8.56 0.12 10.58
CA HIS A 36 -8.04 -0.32 9.29
C HIS A 36 -6.92 -1.34 9.45
N MET A 37 -6.81 -2.24 8.46
CA MET A 37 -5.64 -3.10 8.32
C MET A 37 -4.47 -2.27 7.78
N VAL A 38 -3.32 -2.35 8.45
CA VAL A 38 -2.08 -1.66 8.07
C VAL A 38 -0.91 -2.64 8.09
N ILE A 39 0.14 -2.31 7.34
CA ILE A 39 1.38 -3.08 7.33
C ILE A 39 2.36 -2.43 8.30
N LYS A 40 2.87 -3.23 9.24
CA LYS A 40 3.93 -2.83 10.16
C LYS A 40 5.26 -3.44 9.75
N GLY A 41 6.35 -2.80 10.18
CA GLY A 41 7.73 -3.27 9.99
C GLY A 41 8.64 -2.20 9.37
N PHE A 42 8.07 -1.07 8.96
CA PHE A 42 8.80 0.14 8.52
C PHE A 42 9.26 1.00 9.71
N GLY A 43 10.03 0.42 10.63
CA GLY A 43 10.49 1.14 11.83
C GLY A 43 9.33 1.66 12.68
N LYS A 44 9.23 2.99 12.86
CA LYS A 44 8.18 3.62 13.70
C LYS A 44 6.86 3.88 12.96
N THR A 45 6.82 3.71 11.63
CA THR A 45 5.64 4.04 10.82
C THR A 45 4.84 2.79 10.45
N ARG A 46 3.57 3.02 10.11
CA ARG A 46 2.63 2.03 9.59
C ARG A 46 2.31 2.41 8.15
N LEU A 47 2.13 1.42 7.28
CA LEU A 47 1.68 1.63 5.92
C LEU A 47 0.22 1.21 5.79
N ASN A 48 -0.66 2.18 5.59
CA ASN A 48 -2.03 1.92 5.11
C ASN A 48 -2.02 1.92 3.57
N SER A 49 -1.80 0.76 2.97
CA SER A 49 -1.66 0.63 1.52
C SER A 49 -2.91 1.05 0.76
N ILE A 50 -4.10 0.75 1.31
CA ILE A 50 -5.38 1.12 0.70
C ILE A 50 -5.51 2.63 0.64
N TRP A 51 -5.26 3.31 1.76
CA TRP A 51 -5.38 4.76 1.83
C TRP A 51 -4.31 5.45 0.98
N LYS A 52 -3.08 4.92 0.95
CA LYS A 52 -2.01 5.46 0.11
C LYS A 52 -2.36 5.42 -1.38
N LEU A 53 -2.88 4.29 -1.87
CA LEU A 53 -3.35 4.18 -3.26
C LEU A 53 -4.55 5.07 -3.55
N TYR A 54 -5.47 5.23 -2.59
CA TYR A 54 -6.58 6.17 -2.72
C TYR A 54 -6.08 7.62 -2.90
N ILE A 55 -5.13 8.06 -2.08
CA ILE A 55 -4.54 9.41 -2.18
C ILE A 55 -3.88 9.59 -3.55
N ILE A 56 -3.05 8.63 -3.98
CA ILE A 56 -2.38 8.67 -5.28
C ILE A 56 -3.41 8.82 -6.42
N ALA A 57 -4.47 8.01 -6.40
CA ALA A 57 -5.52 8.08 -7.42
C ALA A 57 -6.23 9.44 -7.47
N ASN A 58 -6.48 10.06 -6.30
CA ASN A 58 -7.06 11.41 -6.25
C ASN A 58 -6.09 12.46 -6.76
N CYS A 59 -4.83 12.43 -6.33
CA CYS A 59 -3.82 13.39 -6.82
C CYS A 59 -3.66 13.34 -8.34
N LEU A 60 -3.76 12.14 -8.93
CA LEU A 60 -3.74 11.97 -10.38
C LEU A 60 -4.98 12.51 -11.06
N ALA A 61 -6.16 12.26 -10.50
CA ALA A 61 -7.42 12.83 -11.00
C ALA A 61 -7.38 14.37 -10.98
N ASP A 62 -6.79 14.94 -9.93
CA ASP A 62 -6.65 16.38 -9.73
C ASP A 62 -5.45 16.98 -10.49
N LYS A 63 -4.66 16.17 -11.21
CA LYS A 63 -3.45 16.58 -11.95
C LYS A 63 -2.38 17.27 -11.07
N THR A 64 -2.33 16.88 -9.80
CA THR A 64 -1.37 17.39 -8.81
C THR A 64 -0.14 16.48 -8.65
N ASP A 65 -0.17 15.32 -9.28
CA ASP A 65 0.92 14.33 -9.31
C ASP A 65 1.20 13.95 -10.78
N THR A 66 2.46 13.61 -11.09
CA THR A 66 2.93 13.24 -12.43
C THR A 66 2.58 11.79 -12.80
N GLY A 67 2.20 10.96 -11.83
CA GLY A 67 1.87 9.54 -12.04
C GLY A 67 3.06 8.61 -12.02
N GLU A 68 4.24 9.12 -11.66
CA GLU A 68 5.49 8.36 -11.60
C GLU A 68 5.35 7.14 -10.66
N ILE A 69 4.69 7.33 -9.51
CA ILE A 69 4.43 6.25 -8.55
C ILE A 69 3.52 5.14 -9.10
N VAL A 70 2.61 5.46 -10.03
CA VAL A 70 1.78 4.43 -10.68
C VAL A 70 2.59 3.64 -11.69
N TYR A 71 3.50 4.30 -12.40
CA TYR A 71 4.44 3.62 -13.29
C TYR A 71 5.38 2.68 -12.52
N GLU A 72 5.91 3.12 -11.39
CA GLU A 72 6.73 2.28 -10.51
C GLU A 72 5.94 1.06 -9.99
N LEU A 73 4.70 1.28 -9.54
CA LEU A 73 3.81 0.20 -9.12
C LEU A 73 3.55 -0.81 -10.24
N TYR A 74 3.26 -0.34 -11.45
CA TYR A 74 3.06 -1.19 -12.62
C TYR A 74 4.31 -2.02 -12.93
N THR A 75 5.48 -1.38 -12.95
CA THR A 75 6.76 -2.04 -13.25
C THR A 75 7.10 -3.13 -12.23
N ILE A 76 6.86 -2.88 -10.94
CA ILE A 76 7.05 -3.89 -9.88
C ILE A 76 6.13 -5.09 -10.11
N LEU A 77 4.87 -4.84 -10.48
CA LEU A 77 3.89 -5.90 -10.72
C LEU A 77 4.20 -6.71 -11.98
N GLU A 78 4.58 -6.05 -13.07
CA GLU A 78 4.93 -6.66 -14.36
C GLU A 78 6.14 -7.61 -14.21
N ASN A 79 7.23 -7.14 -13.60
CA ASN A 79 8.42 -7.96 -13.36
C ASN A 79 8.10 -9.23 -12.55
N ARG A 80 7.12 -9.18 -11.64
CA ARG A 80 6.71 -10.34 -10.82
C ARG A 80 5.81 -11.32 -11.55
N LEU A 81 5.00 -10.84 -12.50
CA LEU A 81 4.25 -11.74 -13.38
C LEU A 81 5.24 -12.54 -14.23
N ASP A 82 6.25 -11.89 -14.79
CA ASP A 82 7.27 -12.55 -15.62
C ASP A 82 8.10 -13.59 -14.86
N GLU A 83 8.42 -13.34 -13.58
CA GLU A 83 9.11 -14.34 -12.73
C GLU A 83 8.26 -15.57 -12.43
N LYS A 84 6.94 -15.40 -12.27
CA LYS A 84 6.02 -16.48 -11.88
C LYS A 84 5.61 -17.37 -13.06
N TYR A 85 5.65 -16.85 -14.29
CA TYR A 85 5.24 -17.54 -15.51
C TYR A 85 6.42 -17.95 -16.42
N LYS A 86 7.66 -17.86 -15.91
CA LYS A 86 8.83 -18.56 -16.45
C LYS A 86 8.95 -19.96 -15.84
#